data_AF-A0A7J6WU31-F1
#
_entry.id   AF-A0A7J6WU31-F1
#
_cell.length_a   1.000
_cell.length_b   1.000
_cell.length_c   1.000
_cell.angle_alpha   90.00
_cell.angle_beta   90.00
_cell.angle_gamma   90.00
#
_symmetry.space_group_name_H-M   'P 1'
#
loop_
_entity.id
_entity.type
_entity.pdbx_description
1 polymer ?
#
loop_
_entity_poly.entity_id
_entity_poly.type
_entity_poly.pdbx_seq_one_letter_code
_entity_poly.pdbx_strand_id
1 'polypeptide(L)'
;MEVGNESIDVQVPVFSSTELLGKLQEKWNGKKKPYPAMYSSVYGGIILDPEMMVIPIDDHMVHRGHGVFDTAMLLNGYLYELDVHIDRFLRSASKARISSPFPRSTIRSILVQMTAASQCKKGSIRYWLSAGPGDFLLSPAGCPTSAFYAVVIADNYSQHKEGVKVITSTIPMKSPLFATMKNVNYLPNVFAVMEAEDQGAFASIWIDDEGYIAEGPNVNVAFISKDKELLLPAFDKILSGCTAKRLLQLAEKMVGQGLLKSVSTANLTLEQAKDASEMMYVGSGLPILPIIMWDGQPVGEGKVGQLTLALSDLLWDDMVAGPETQSEEDEKWWYRNILVGMGGIGNKRGQGDRFLHFQVNFKSLTRNFSAKEALKDVGYGLELGISTVLLSPTGKPHEAALAPSDLLWDDMATGPETQRLCVSYAQEGILKWKGWNKAST
;
A
#
# COMPACT_ATOMS: atom_id res chain seq x y z
N MET A 1 12.99 18.20 40.50
CA MET A 1 13.71 19.18 39.66
C MET A 1 13.11 20.53 40.00
N GLU A 2 13.95 21.49 40.40
CA GLU A 2 13.48 22.79 40.92
C GLU A 2 12.80 23.61 39.82
N VAL A 3 11.66 24.19 40.16
CA VAL A 3 11.01 25.23 39.37
C VAL A 3 11.15 26.51 40.17
N GLY A 4 11.97 27.43 39.64
CA GLY A 4 12.09 28.78 40.13
C GLY A 4 10.76 29.54 39.99
N ASN A 5 10.51 30.41 40.96
CA ASN A 5 9.28 31.17 41.19
C ASN A 5 8.71 31.84 39.93
N GLU A 6 7.65 31.24 39.41
CA GLU A 6 6.35 31.83 39.04
C GLU A 6 5.44 30.63 38.72
N SER A 7 4.92 29.98 39.78
CA SER A 7 4.35 28.63 39.67
C SER A 7 2.96 28.65 39.02
N ILE A 8 2.90 28.44 37.71
CA ILE A 8 1.74 27.79 37.11
C ILE A 8 1.81 26.34 37.60
N ASP A 9 0.95 25.96 38.55
CA ASP A 9 0.89 24.60 39.12
C ASP A 9 0.24 23.64 38.12
N VAL A 10 0.95 23.40 37.00
CA VAL A 10 0.57 22.38 36.01
C VAL A 10 1.23 21.08 36.43
N GLN A 11 0.47 20.21 37.08
CA GLN A 11 0.90 18.83 37.31
C GLN A 11 0.74 18.01 36.03
N VAL A 12 1.85 17.51 35.49
CA VAL A 12 1.85 16.62 34.33
C VAL A 12 1.71 15.17 34.82
N PRO A 13 0.66 14.44 34.40
CA PRO A 13 0.43 13.08 34.88
C PRO A 13 1.45 12.07 34.35
N VAL A 14 1.82 11.10 35.18
CA VAL A 14 2.58 9.90 34.78
C VAL A 14 1.59 8.75 34.58
N PHE A 15 1.43 8.28 33.35
CA PHE A 15 0.49 7.21 33.03
C PHE A 15 1.12 5.83 33.20
N SER A 16 0.37 4.91 33.81
CA SER A 16 0.57 3.47 33.66
C SER A 16 0.16 3.00 32.26
N SER A 17 0.62 1.81 31.86
CA SER A 17 0.24 1.22 30.57
C SER A 17 -1.27 1.04 30.41
N THR A 18 -1.98 0.72 31.49
CA THR A 18 -3.44 0.52 31.45
C THR A 18 -4.18 1.83 31.24
N GLU A 19 -3.77 2.90 31.94
CA GLU A 19 -4.35 4.23 31.78
C GLU A 19 -4.12 4.77 30.37
N LEU A 20 -2.93 4.57 29.82
CA LEU A 20 -2.62 5.00 28.46
C LEU A 20 -3.45 4.25 27.41
N LEU A 21 -3.60 2.93 27.55
CA LEU A 21 -4.45 2.13 26.67
C LEU A 21 -5.92 2.58 26.72
N GLY A 22 -6.45 2.85 27.91
CA GLY A 22 -7.80 3.40 28.06
C GLY A 22 -7.97 4.72 27.32
N LYS A 23 -6.97 5.62 27.41
CA LYS A 23 -6.99 6.91 26.67
C LYS A 23 -6.89 6.75 25.15
N LEU A 24 -6.13 5.76 24.67
CA LEU A 24 -6.06 5.47 23.23
C LEU A 24 -7.42 5.01 22.70
N GLN A 25 -8.12 4.16 23.45
CA GLN A 25 -9.48 3.68 23.14
C GLN A 25 -10.52 4.79 23.07
N GLU A 26 -10.44 5.76 23.97
CA GLU A 26 -11.34 6.92 23.96
C GLU A 26 -11.20 7.76 22.68
N LYS A 27 -10.00 7.85 22.08
CA LYS A 27 -9.73 8.73 20.93
C LYS A 27 -10.60 8.40 19.71
N TRP A 28 -10.92 7.13 19.48
CA TRP A 28 -11.61 6.64 18.28
C TRP A 28 -13.05 6.15 18.53
N ASN A 29 -13.52 6.20 19.78
CA ASN A 29 -14.92 5.90 20.09
C ASN A 29 -15.87 6.76 19.25
N GLY A 30 -16.70 6.09 18.43
CA GLY A 30 -17.71 6.73 17.57
C GLY A 30 -17.18 7.41 16.30
N LYS A 31 -15.88 7.31 15.98
CA LYS A 31 -15.29 7.94 14.78
C LYS A 31 -15.10 6.95 13.64
N LYS A 32 -15.27 7.43 12.40
CA LYS A 32 -14.90 6.65 11.20
C LYS A 32 -13.37 6.47 11.19
N LYS A 33 -12.91 5.22 11.19
CA LYS A 33 -11.51 4.83 11.15
C LYS A 33 -11.02 4.85 9.68
N PRO A 34 -10.14 5.78 9.26
CA PRO A 34 -9.75 5.92 7.85
C PRO A 34 -8.66 4.91 7.41
N TYR A 35 -7.97 4.30 8.37
CA TYR A 35 -6.86 3.38 8.14
C TYR A 35 -7.28 1.95 8.53
N PRO A 36 -7.69 1.10 7.58
CA PRO A 36 -8.20 -0.24 7.90
C PRO A 36 -7.11 -1.26 8.28
N ALA A 37 -5.85 -1.03 7.93
CA ALA A 37 -4.75 -1.93 8.28
C ALA A 37 -3.40 -1.22 8.27
N MET A 38 -2.52 -1.62 9.19
CA MET A 38 -1.10 -1.29 9.20
C MET A 38 -0.27 -2.57 9.36
N TYR A 39 0.88 -2.68 8.71
CA TYR A 39 1.89 -3.66 9.03
C TYR A 39 3.08 -2.98 9.72
N SER A 40 3.65 -3.65 10.71
CA SER A 40 4.90 -3.23 11.37
C SER A 40 5.85 -4.40 11.50
N SER A 41 7.07 -4.28 10.96
CA SER A 41 8.11 -5.28 11.17
C SER A 41 8.66 -5.29 12.60
N VAL A 42 8.50 -4.18 13.34
CA VAL A 42 8.88 -4.10 14.76
C VAL A 42 8.00 -5.01 15.60
N TYR A 43 6.71 -5.09 15.27
CA TYR A 43 5.75 -5.98 15.95
C TYR A 43 5.56 -7.32 15.24
N GLY A 44 5.99 -7.44 13.98
CA GLY A 44 5.94 -8.66 13.17
C GLY A 44 4.55 -9.03 12.65
N GLY A 45 3.63 -8.07 12.49
CA GLY A 45 2.24 -8.40 12.14
C GLY A 45 1.40 -7.28 11.56
N ILE A 46 0.21 -7.67 11.08
CA ILE A 46 -0.85 -6.76 10.61
C ILE A 46 -1.71 -6.34 11.81
N ILE A 47 -1.88 -5.03 11.95
CA ILE A 47 -2.62 -4.36 13.00
C ILE A 47 -3.88 -3.77 12.35
N LEU A 48 -5.05 -4.22 12.81
CA LEU A 48 -6.35 -3.73 12.33
C LEU A 48 -6.95 -2.65 13.25
N ASP A 49 -6.40 -2.49 14.46
CA ASP A 49 -6.84 -1.47 15.38
C ASP A 49 -6.02 -0.18 15.21
N PRO A 50 -6.62 0.93 14.72
CA PRO A 50 -5.91 2.19 14.48
C PRO A 50 -5.23 2.80 15.70
N GLU A 51 -5.65 2.43 16.89
CA GLU A 51 -5.05 2.88 18.15
C GLU A 51 -3.67 2.28 18.38
N MET A 52 -3.46 1.08 17.86
CA MET A 52 -2.22 0.33 17.97
C MET A 52 -1.31 0.54 16.75
N MET A 53 -1.71 1.40 15.82
CA MET A 53 -0.90 1.81 14.67
C MET A 53 0.13 2.85 15.12
N VAL A 54 1.19 2.38 15.78
CA VAL A 54 2.23 3.22 16.37
C VAL A 54 3.60 2.94 15.75
N ILE A 55 4.44 3.97 15.74
CA ILE A 55 5.85 3.88 15.36
C ILE A 55 6.68 4.23 16.62
N PRO A 56 7.75 3.48 16.93
CA PRO A 56 8.63 3.81 18.03
C PRO A 56 9.22 5.23 17.87
N ILE A 57 9.25 6.01 18.96
CA ILE A 57 9.74 7.40 18.92
C ILE A 57 11.25 7.49 18.65
N ASP A 58 11.99 6.43 18.97
CA ASP A 58 13.41 6.23 18.73
C ASP A 58 13.71 5.66 17.33
N ASP A 59 12.68 5.49 16.49
CA ASP A 59 12.86 5.16 15.08
C ASP A 59 13.45 6.36 14.34
N HIS A 60 14.61 6.19 13.70
CA HIS A 60 15.35 7.27 13.04
C HIS A 60 14.57 7.99 11.93
N MET A 61 13.56 7.36 11.34
CA MET A 61 12.66 8.04 10.40
C MET A 61 11.89 9.18 11.07
N VAL A 62 11.51 9.03 12.34
CA VAL A 62 10.69 9.97 13.10
C VAL A 62 11.47 11.22 13.49
N HIS A 63 12.68 11.04 14.03
CA HIS A 63 13.44 12.15 14.62
C HIS A 63 14.67 12.58 13.80
N ARG A 64 15.03 11.86 12.73
CA ARG A 64 16.13 12.22 11.81
C ARG A 64 15.73 12.30 10.34
N GLY A 65 14.55 11.82 9.98
CA GLY A 65 14.15 11.72 8.56
C GLY A 65 14.93 10.66 7.77
N HIS A 66 15.59 9.71 8.46
CA HIS A 66 16.33 8.61 7.81
C HIS A 66 15.38 7.48 7.40
N GLY A 67 14.54 7.77 6.41
CA GLY A 67 13.57 6.84 5.88
C GLY A 67 13.17 7.12 4.43
N VAL A 68 12.70 6.08 3.76
CA VAL A 68 12.13 6.14 2.41
C VAL A 68 10.72 5.61 2.39
N PHE A 69 9.94 5.99 1.38
CA PHE A 69 8.57 5.52 1.25
C PHE A 69 8.15 5.39 -0.21
N ASP A 70 7.12 4.59 -0.47
CA ASP A 70 6.43 4.57 -1.75
C ASP A 70 4.92 4.37 -1.53
N THR A 71 4.15 4.48 -2.60
CA THR A 71 2.69 4.37 -2.57
C THR A 71 2.20 3.73 -3.85
N ALA A 72 1.40 2.66 -3.73
CA ALA A 72 0.69 2.06 -4.84
C ALA A 72 -0.82 2.28 -4.70
N MET A 73 -1.51 2.48 -5.82
CA MET A 73 -2.96 2.72 -5.81
C MET A 73 -3.72 1.42 -5.68
N LEU A 74 -4.81 1.45 -4.92
CA LEU A 74 -5.72 0.33 -4.73
C LEU A 74 -7.04 0.65 -5.45
N LEU A 75 -7.31 -0.06 -6.54
CA LEU A 75 -8.48 0.15 -7.39
C LEU A 75 -9.18 -1.18 -7.60
N ASN A 76 -10.47 -1.24 -7.28
CA ASN A 76 -11.29 -2.45 -7.36
C ASN A 76 -10.68 -3.68 -6.63
N GLY A 77 -9.88 -3.45 -5.59
CA GLY A 77 -9.17 -4.50 -4.86
C GLY A 77 -7.81 -4.91 -5.42
N TYR A 78 -7.35 -4.28 -6.51
CA TYR A 78 -6.05 -4.55 -7.13
C TYR A 78 -5.05 -3.42 -6.86
N LEU A 79 -3.79 -3.79 -6.63
CA LEU A 79 -2.68 -2.86 -6.45
C LEU A 79 -2.03 -2.55 -7.80
N TYR A 80 -2.22 -1.33 -8.28
CA TYR A 80 -1.73 -0.89 -9.59
C TYR A 80 -0.20 -0.71 -9.61
N GLU A 81 0.47 -1.26 -10.63
CA GLU A 81 1.92 -1.24 -10.84
C GLU A 81 2.78 -1.58 -9.61
N LEU A 82 2.28 -2.43 -8.71
CA LEU A 82 2.92 -2.71 -7.41
C LEU A 82 4.41 -3.08 -7.54
N ASP A 83 4.75 -3.93 -8.51
CA ASP A 83 6.13 -4.37 -8.72
C ASP A 83 7.07 -3.22 -9.12
N VAL A 84 6.60 -2.31 -9.98
CA VAL A 84 7.36 -1.12 -10.41
C VAL A 84 7.60 -0.18 -9.21
N HIS A 85 6.58 -0.01 -8.36
CA HIS A 85 6.68 0.78 -7.15
C HIS A 85 7.62 0.15 -6.11
N ILE A 86 7.58 -1.17 -5.91
CA ILE A 86 8.53 -1.88 -5.02
C ILE A 86 9.96 -1.73 -5.53
N ASP A 87 10.19 -1.81 -6.83
CA ASP A 87 11.54 -1.67 -7.39
C ASP A 87 12.08 -0.25 -7.16
N ARG A 88 11.25 0.80 -7.32
CA ARG A 88 11.64 2.17 -7.00
C ARG A 88 11.88 2.39 -5.51
N PHE A 89 11.06 1.78 -4.68
CA PHE A 89 11.19 1.81 -3.23
C PHE A 89 12.53 1.25 -2.76
N LEU A 90 12.92 0.08 -3.27
CA LEU A 90 14.20 -0.56 -2.93
C LEU A 90 15.40 0.21 -3.48
N ARG A 91 15.29 0.80 -4.69
CA ARG A 91 16.32 1.73 -5.20
C ARG A 91 16.47 2.96 -4.30
N SER A 92 15.37 3.51 -3.80
CA SER A 92 15.38 4.64 -2.86
C SER A 92 16.05 4.24 -1.54
N ALA A 93 15.73 3.06 -1.01
CA ALA A 93 16.36 2.53 0.21
C ALA A 93 17.87 2.35 0.04
N SER A 94 18.31 1.82 -1.11
CA SER A 94 19.73 1.69 -1.45
C SER A 94 20.45 3.04 -1.48
N LYS A 95 19.86 4.07 -2.12
CA LYS A 95 20.39 5.45 -2.09
C LYS A 95 20.47 6.02 -0.68
N ALA A 96 19.48 5.71 0.17
CA ALA A 96 19.44 6.11 1.57
C ALA A 96 20.36 5.29 2.50
N ARG A 97 21.05 4.26 1.97
CA ARG A 97 21.84 3.30 2.75
C ARG A 97 21.02 2.58 3.84
N ILE A 98 19.75 2.29 3.54
CA ILE A 98 18.86 1.50 4.39
C ILE A 98 18.80 0.08 3.83
N SER A 99 19.20 -0.90 4.63
CA SER A 99 19.08 -2.31 4.26
C SER A 99 17.67 -2.78 4.52
N SER A 100 17.04 -3.44 3.54
CA SER A 100 15.70 -3.98 3.78
C SER A 100 15.74 -5.18 4.73
N PRO A 101 14.87 -5.25 5.76
CA PRO A 101 14.77 -6.42 6.62
C PRO A 101 14.16 -7.65 5.91
N PHE A 102 13.59 -7.46 4.72
CA PHE A 102 12.90 -8.50 3.97
C PHE A 102 13.34 -8.53 2.50
N PRO A 103 13.35 -9.71 1.85
CA PRO A 103 13.52 -9.77 0.41
C PRO A 103 12.31 -9.15 -0.31
N ARG A 104 12.52 -8.69 -1.53
CA ARG A 104 11.50 -8.09 -2.41
C ARG A 104 10.19 -8.89 -2.45
N SER A 105 10.26 -10.21 -2.58
CA SER A 105 9.10 -11.10 -2.63
C SER A 105 8.28 -11.10 -1.34
N THR A 106 8.96 -10.98 -0.19
CA THR A 106 8.30 -10.91 1.12
C THR A 106 7.62 -9.55 1.31
N ILE A 107 8.25 -8.44 0.90
CA ILE A 107 7.60 -7.11 0.90
C ILE A 107 6.32 -7.16 0.06
N ARG A 108 6.39 -7.68 -1.16
CA ARG A 108 5.22 -7.85 -2.02
C ARG A 108 4.12 -8.64 -1.32
N SER A 109 4.47 -9.80 -0.75
CA SER A 109 3.51 -10.67 -0.04
C SER A 109 2.86 -9.96 1.14
N ILE A 110 3.63 -9.22 1.96
CA ILE A 110 3.10 -8.43 3.08
C ILE A 110 2.10 -7.39 2.59
N LEU A 111 2.45 -6.63 1.55
CA LEU A 111 1.58 -5.57 1.02
C LEU A 111 0.26 -6.16 0.50
N VAL A 112 0.33 -7.27 -0.23
CA VAL A 112 -0.84 -7.99 -0.75
C VAL A 112 -1.73 -8.55 0.38
N GLN A 113 -1.14 -9.23 1.36
CA GLN A 113 -1.88 -9.79 2.50
C GLN A 113 -2.50 -8.68 3.36
N MET A 114 -1.80 -7.57 3.56
CA MET A 114 -2.33 -6.43 4.30
C MET A 114 -3.52 -5.79 3.57
N THR A 115 -3.44 -5.63 2.24
CA THR A 115 -4.58 -5.17 1.43
C THR A 115 -5.77 -6.13 1.57
N ALA A 116 -5.56 -7.44 1.50
CA ALA A 116 -6.64 -8.42 1.69
C ALA A 116 -7.26 -8.34 3.10
N ALA A 117 -6.44 -8.29 4.14
CA ALA A 117 -6.89 -8.18 5.54
C ALA A 117 -7.68 -6.90 5.80
N SER A 118 -7.33 -5.81 5.12
CA SER A 118 -8.02 -4.51 5.23
C SER A 118 -9.44 -4.51 4.64
N GLN A 119 -9.77 -5.48 3.77
CA GLN A 119 -10.99 -5.53 2.96
C GLN A 119 -11.24 -4.28 2.09
N CYS A 120 -10.25 -3.38 2.00
CA CYS A 120 -10.34 -2.16 1.24
C CYS A 120 -10.33 -2.48 -0.26
N LYS A 121 -11.21 -1.83 -1.02
CA LYS A 121 -11.30 -1.99 -2.48
C LYS A 121 -10.86 -0.75 -3.24
N LYS A 122 -10.88 0.42 -2.59
CA LYS A 122 -10.54 1.70 -3.18
C LYS A 122 -9.71 2.50 -2.18
N GLY A 123 -8.54 2.96 -2.60
CA GLY A 123 -7.63 3.70 -1.75
C GLY A 123 -6.20 3.62 -2.25
N SER A 124 -5.26 3.60 -1.31
CA SER A 124 -3.85 3.37 -1.59
C SER A 124 -3.20 2.57 -0.49
N ILE A 125 -2.06 1.97 -0.82
CA ILE A 125 -1.15 1.39 0.17
C ILE A 125 0.11 2.25 0.19
N ARG A 126 0.46 2.78 1.35
CA ARG A 126 1.69 3.54 1.56
C ARG A 126 2.60 2.77 2.48
N TYR A 127 3.88 2.72 2.16
CA TYR A 127 4.83 1.90 2.90
C TYR A 127 6.19 2.57 2.99
N TRP A 128 6.89 2.29 4.10
CA TRP A 128 8.11 2.95 4.53
C TRP A 128 9.19 1.94 4.88
N LEU A 129 10.43 2.28 4.57
CA LEU A 129 11.62 1.65 5.14
C LEU A 129 12.38 2.71 5.93
N SER A 130 12.63 2.41 7.20
CA SER A 130 13.41 3.23 8.11
C SER A 130 14.74 2.56 8.44
N ALA A 131 15.76 3.34 8.77
CA ALA A 131 16.98 2.84 9.43
C ALA A 131 16.65 2.05 10.72
N GLY A 132 15.52 2.35 11.36
CA GLY A 132 14.93 1.58 12.46
C GLY A 132 15.05 2.26 13.83
N PRO A 133 14.45 1.66 14.88
CA PRO A 133 14.62 2.05 16.28
C PRO A 133 16.08 1.94 16.73
N GLY A 134 16.49 2.71 17.73
CA GLY A 134 17.88 2.75 18.19
C GLY A 134 18.11 3.84 19.23
N ASP A 135 19.22 4.55 19.11
CA ASP A 135 19.52 5.72 19.95
C ASP A 135 19.13 7.04 19.25
N PHE A 136 19.19 8.14 19.99
CA PHE A 136 18.92 9.48 19.45
C PHE A 136 20.17 10.15 18.87
N LEU A 137 21.21 9.42 18.45
CA LEU A 137 22.35 10.02 17.75
C LEU A 137 22.02 10.24 16.28
N LEU A 138 22.96 10.81 15.52
CA LEU A 138 22.82 10.97 14.07
C LEU A 138 23.24 9.69 13.31
N SER A 139 24.15 8.91 13.90
CA SER A 139 24.65 7.69 13.28
C SER A 139 23.61 6.57 13.39
N PRO A 140 23.27 5.88 12.28
CA PRO A 140 22.39 4.72 12.33
C PRO A 140 23.08 3.47 12.88
N ALA A 141 24.34 3.55 13.32
CA ALA A 141 25.06 2.42 13.89
C ALA A 141 24.43 1.88 15.18
N GLY A 142 23.68 2.73 15.90
CA GLY A 142 22.88 2.33 17.07
C GLY A 142 21.56 1.65 16.72
N CYS A 143 21.16 1.60 15.44
CA CYS A 143 19.94 0.93 14.98
C CYS A 143 20.25 -0.55 14.67
N PRO A 144 19.81 -1.52 15.49
CA PRO A 144 20.16 -2.93 15.29
C PRO A 144 19.54 -3.52 14.01
N THR A 145 18.34 -3.06 13.63
CA THR A 145 17.59 -3.56 12.47
C THR A 145 16.76 -2.46 11.85
N SER A 146 16.79 -2.35 10.52
CA SER A 146 15.87 -1.50 9.77
C SER A 146 14.42 -1.95 9.92
N ALA A 147 13.50 -0.98 9.89
CA ALA A 147 12.08 -1.23 10.09
C ALA A 147 11.28 -1.02 8.80
N PHE A 148 10.32 -1.90 8.54
CA PHE A 148 9.37 -1.82 7.45
C PHE A 148 7.96 -1.60 8.01
N TYR A 149 7.31 -0.53 7.53
CA TYR A 149 5.95 -0.19 7.89
C TYR A 149 5.10 -0.08 6.63
N ALA A 150 3.82 -0.41 6.72
CA ALA A 150 2.86 -0.18 5.65
C ALA A 150 1.49 0.17 6.21
N VAL A 151 0.73 1.00 5.52
CA VAL A 151 -0.63 1.42 5.89
C VAL A 151 -1.51 1.37 4.65
N VAL A 152 -2.70 0.78 4.80
CA VAL A 152 -3.79 0.95 3.84
C VAL A 152 -4.54 2.23 4.18
N ILE A 153 -4.77 3.07 3.19
CA ILE A 153 -5.50 4.34 3.31
C ILE A 153 -6.73 4.22 2.43
N ALA A 154 -7.91 4.11 3.05
CA ALA A 154 -9.17 4.02 2.32
C ALA A 154 -9.55 5.39 1.77
N ASP A 155 -9.78 5.47 0.46
CA ASP A 155 -10.13 6.73 -0.22
C ASP A 155 -10.85 6.43 -1.55
N ASN A 156 -11.62 7.40 -2.05
CA ASN A 156 -12.36 7.26 -3.31
C ASN A 156 -11.73 8.14 -4.39
N TYR A 157 -10.59 7.69 -4.91
CA TYR A 157 -9.92 8.35 -6.03
C TYR A 157 -10.80 8.36 -7.29
N SER A 158 -10.75 9.48 -8.02
CA SER A 158 -11.44 9.69 -9.29
C SER A 158 -10.58 10.51 -10.24
N GLN A 159 -10.92 10.50 -11.52
CA GLN A 159 -10.32 11.43 -12.48
C GLN A 159 -10.66 12.88 -12.13
N HIS A 160 -9.72 13.78 -12.37
CA HIS A 160 -9.94 15.22 -12.29
C HIS A 160 -10.07 15.79 -13.70
N LYS A 161 -11.24 16.37 -14.00
CA LYS A 161 -11.53 16.98 -15.31
C LYS A 161 -11.53 18.51 -15.26
N GLU A 162 -11.44 19.08 -14.07
CA GLU A 162 -11.37 20.52 -13.83
C GLU A 162 -9.91 20.98 -13.76
N GLY A 163 -9.65 22.17 -14.28
CA GLY A 163 -8.32 22.77 -14.32
C GLY A 163 -7.96 23.51 -13.04
N VAL A 164 -6.69 23.45 -12.66
CA VAL A 164 -6.16 24.16 -11.50
C VAL A 164 -5.21 25.30 -11.88
N LYS A 165 -4.97 26.18 -10.91
CA LYS A 165 -3.96 27.23 -10.98
C LYS A 165 -2.69 26.77 -10.28
N VAL A 166 -1.54 27.17 -10.80
CA VAL A 166 -0.23 26.88 -10.20
C VAL A 166 0.63 28.13 -10.14
N ILE A 167 1.65 28.07 -9.29
CA ILE A 167 2.69 29.10 -9.22
C ILE A 167 4.08 28.49 -9.43
N THR A 168 5.05 29.33 -9.76
CA THR A 168 6.46 28.98 -9.65
C THR A 168 6.87 29.06 -8.18
N SER A 169 7.41 27.96 -7.64
CA SER A 169 7.86 27.91 -6.24
C SER A 169 9.08 28.81 -6.02
N THR A 170 9.09 29.63 -4.96
CA THR A 170 10.31 30.31 -4.49
C THR A 170 11.05 29.48 -3.44
N ILE A 171 10.38 28.49 -2.85
CA ILE A 171 11.01 27.51 -1.96
C ILE A 171 12.04 26.69 -2.76
N PRO A 172 13.30 26.58 -2.30
CA PRO A 172 14.31 25.78 -2.99
C PRO A 172 13.91 24.29 -3.06
N MET A 173 14.08 23.69 -4.23
CA MET A 173 13.91 22.24 -4.37
C MET A 173 15.03 21.47 -3.65
N LYS A 174 14.78 20.19 -3.40
CA LYS A 174 15.80 19.31 -2.84
C LYS A 174 16.94 19.12 -3.84
N SER A 175 18.17 18.94 -3.34
CA SER A 175 19.28 18.55 -4.21
C SER A 175 18.99 17.22 -4.93
N PRO A 176 19.58 16.96 -6.11
CA PRO A 176 19.24 15.78 -6.93
C PRO A 176 19.33 14.44 -6.20
N LEU A 177 20.26 14.30 -5.23
CA LEU A 177 20.36 13.10 -4.39
C LEU A 177 19.06 12.82 -3.61
N PHE A 178 18.48 13.85 -3.01
CA PHE A 178 17.23 13.76 -2.25
C PHE A 178 16.00 13.81 -3.15
N ALA A 179 16.03 14.54 -4.26
CA ALA A 179 14.89 14.65 -5.18
C ALA A 179 14.63 13.33 -5.93
N THR A 180 15.68 12.66 -6.40
CA THR A 180 15.57 11.38 -7.14
C THR A 180 15.34 10.15 -6.25
N MET A 181 15.13 10.36 -4.95
CA MET A 181 14.89 9.35 -3.94
C MET A 181 13.55 9.65 -3.26
N LYS A 182 12.60 8.72 -3.25
CA LYS A 182 11.32 8.95 -2.56
C LYS A 182 11.51 8.77 -1.05
N ASN A 183 11.87 9.87 -0.38
CA ASN A 183 12.27 9.89 1.03
C ASN A 183 11.31 10.70 1.92
N VAL A 184 11.43 10.58 3.25
CA VAL A 184 10.50 11.26 4.18
C VAL A 184 10.82 12.73 4.49
N ASN A 185 11.90 13.29 3.95
CA ASN A 185 12.30 14.69 4.20
C ASN A 185 11.43 15.64 3.36
N TYR A 186 10.18 15.81 3.75
CA TYR A 186 9.14 16.52 2.98
C TYR A 186 8.93 17.98 3.37
N LEU A 187 9.71 18.52 4.30
CA LEU A 187 9.54 19.92 4.73
C LEU A 187 9.61 20.93 3.57
N PRO A 188 10.53 20.82 2.58
CA PRO A 188 10.50 21.69 1.40
C PRO A 188 9.20 21.54 0.59
N ASN A 189 8.68 20.31 0.46
CA ASN A 189 7.41 20.05 -0.23
C ASN A 189 6.23 20.69 0.50
N VAL A 190 6.22 20.62 1.83
CA VAL A 190 5.19 21.27 2.67
C VAL A 190 5.22 22.78 2.46
N PHE A 191 6.40 23.42 2.52
CA PHE A 191 6.51 24.87 2.29
C PHE A 191 6.09 25.26 0.87
N ALA A 192 6.43 24.46 -0.13
CA ALA A 192 6.04 24.73 -1.51
C ALA A 192 4.52 24.58 -1.75
N VAL A 193 3.83 23.74 -0.98
CA VAL A 193 2.36 23.67 -0.97
C VAL A 193 1.77 24.89 -0.27
N MET A 194 2.26 25.22 0.93
CA MET A 194 1.79 26.38 1.70
C MET A 194 1.94 27.69 0.89
N GLU A 195 3.06 27.86 0.21
CA GLU A 195 3.29 29.02 -0.67
C GLU A 195 2.25 29.13 -1.79
N ALA A 196 1.83 28.00 -2.36
CA ALA A 196 0.79 27.98 -3.39
C ALA A 196 -0.60 28.29 -2.80
N GLU A 197 -0.91 27.72 -1.64
CA GLU A 197 -2.17 27.97 -0.91
C GLU A 197 -2.32 29.45 -0.55
N ASP A 198 -1.25 30.09 -0.06
CA ASP A 198 -1.20 31.51 0.27
C ASP A 198 -1.49 32.43 -0.94
N GLN A 199 -1.19 31.94 -2.15
CA GLN A 199 -1.45 32.63 -3.42
C GLN A 199 -2.75 32.18 -4.11
N GLY A 200 -3.55 31.34 -3.47
CA GLY A 200 -4.81 30.82 -4.02
C GLY A 200 -4.61 29.87 -5.22
N ALA A 201 -3.44 29.24 -5.32
CA ALA A 201 -3.12 28.21 -6.29
C ALA A 201 -3.25 26.81 -5.65
N PHE A 202 -3.38 25.78 -6.49
CA PHE A 202 -3.51 24.40 -6.03
C PHE A 202 -2.17 23.83 -5.53
N ALA A 203 -1.11 24.11 -6.28
CA ALA A 203 0.25 23.70 -5.95
C ALA A 203 1.25 24.56 -6.74
N SER A 204 2.53 24.39 -6.44
CA SER A 204 3.64 25.05 -7.13
C SER A 204 4.37 24.11 -8.10
N ILE A 205 5.21 24.68 -8.97
CA ILE A 205 6.17 23.97 -9.82
C ILE A 205 7.56 24.47 -9.46
N TRP A 206 8.49 23.55 -9.20
CA TRP A 206 9.89 23.89 -9.00
C TRP A 206 10.63 24.09 -10.30
N ILE A 207 11.63 24.96 -10.20
CA ILE A 207 12.70 25.13 -11.19
C ILE A 207 13.99 24.69 -10.51
N ASP A 208 14.83 23.97 -11.23
CA ASP A 208 16.13 23.54 -10.72
C ASP A 208 17.16 24.67 -10.70
N ASP A 209 18.35 24.36 -10.20
CA ASP A 209 19.48 25.28 -10.10
C ASP A 209 20.07 25.71 -11.45
N GLU A 210 19.71 25.03 -12.54
CA GLU A 210 20.12 25.35 -13.92
C GLU A 210 19.03 26.14 -14.68
N GLY A 211 17.88 26.42 -14.05
CA GLY A 211 16.78 27.17 -14.66
C GLY A 211 15.80 26.30 -15.47
N TYR A 212 15.86 24.98 -15.33
CA TYR A 212 14.94 24.04 -15.98
C TYR A 212 13.79 23.66 -15.07
N ILE A 213 12.63 23.38 -15.66
CA ILE A 213 11.48 22.86 -14.93
C ILE A 213 11.83 21.51 -14.28
N ALA A 214 11.45 21.38 -13.01
CA ALA A 214 11.61 20.17 -12.23
C ALA A 214 10.27 19.43 -12.06
N GLU A 215 9.66 19.50 -10.87
CA GLU A 215 8.42 18.81 -10.54
C GLU A 215 7.57 19.64 -9.56
N GLY A 216 6.34 19.20 -9.28
CA GLY A 216 5.55 19.76 -8.19
C GLY A 216 5.87 19.11 -6.84
N PRO A 217 5.29 19.60 -5.73
CA PRO A 217 5.59 19.11 -4.38
C PRO A 217 5.37 17.61 -4.15
N ASN A 218 4.55 16.94 -4.95
CA ASN A 218 4.24 15.51 -4.77
C ASN A 218 3.91 14.80 -6.09
N VAL A 219 4.19 15.45 -7.23
CA VAL A 219 3.72 15.07 -8.57
C VAL A 219 4.74 15.50 -9.61
N ASN A 220 4.87 14.73 -10.69
CA ASN A 220 5.58 15.22 -11.88
C ASN A 220 4.69 16.20 -12.65
N VAL A 221 5.27 16.93 -13.60
CA VAL A 221 4.56 17.85 -14.51
C VAL A 221 4.80 17.43 -15.96
N ALA A 222 3.80 17.63 -16.81
CA ALA A 222 3.83 17.34 -18.23
C ALA A 222 3.23 18.49 -19.04
N PHE A 223 3.72 18.63 -20.28
CA PHE A 223 3.42 19.72 -21.19
C PHE A 223 3.03 19.18 -22.57
N ILE A 224 2.07 19.81 -23.22
CA ILE A 224 1.77 19.59 -24.63
C ILE A 224 2.21 20.82 -25.41
N SER A 225 3.20 20.68 -26.29
CA SER A 225 3.65 21.77 -27.16
C SER A 225 2.57 22.15 -28.17
N LYS A 226 2.70 23.33 -28.81
CA LYS A 226 1.81 23.76 -29.90
C LYS A 226 1.85 22.80 -31.11
N ASP A 227 2.94 22.07 -31.26
CA ASP A 227 3.13 21.03 -32.28
C ASP A 227 2.58 19.65 -31.84
N LYS A 228 1.83 19.59 -30.73
CA LYS A 228 1.24 18.38 -30.15
C LYS A 228 2.27 17.34 -29.70
N GLU A 229 3.39 17.79 -29.16
CA GLU A 229 4.41 16.91 -28.57
C GLU A 229 4.20 16.85 -27.06
N LEU A 230 4.14 15.63 -26.49
CA LEU A 230 4.08 15.43 -25.04
C LEU A 230 5.51 15.44 -24.47
N LEU A 231 5.76 16.40 -23.59
CA LEU A 231 7.07 16.65 -22.99
C LEU A 231 6.97 16.59 -21.47
N LEU A 232 7.87 15.82 -20.86
CA LEU A 232 8.08 15.82 -19.41
C LEU A 232 9.51 16.25 -19.09
N PRO A 233 9.78 16.88 -17.94
CA PRO A 233 11.14 17.08 -17.47
C PRO A 233 11.92 15.76 -17.36
N ALA A 234 13.24 15.82 -17.60
CA ALA A 234 14.13 14.68 -17.42
C ALA A 234 14.19 14.23 -15.95
N PHE A 235 14.32 12.92 -15.72
CA PHE A 235 14.22 12.32 -14.37
C PHE A 235 15.53 12.35 -13.56
N ASP A 236 16.54 13.04 -14.05
CA ASP A 236 17.90 13.05 -13.50
C ASP A 236 17.97 13.86 -12.19
N LYS A 237 17.10 14.86 -12.04
CA LYS A 237 17.04 15.76 -10.88
C LYS A 237 15.73 15.71 -10.11
N ILE A 238 14.76 14.92 -10.55
CA ILE A 238 13.43 14.81 -9.95
C ILE A 238 13.06 13.37 -9.69
N LEU A 239 11.92 13.14 -9.02
CA LEU A 239 11.47 11.77 -8.81
C LEU A 239 11.12 11.13 -10.15
N SER A 240 11.72 9.97 -10.41
CA SER A 240 11.34 9.12 -11.53
C SER A 240 9.97 8.47 -11.26
N GLY A 241 8.90 9.21 -11.58
CA GLY A 241 7.52 8.83 -11.33
C GLY A 241 7.12 7.55 -12.06
N CYS A 242 6.56 6.57 -11.33
CA CYS A 242 5.98 5.38 -11.95
C CYS A 242 4.84 5.76 -12.91
N THR A 243 3.90 6.58 -12.43
CA THR A 243 2.78 7.10 -13.23
C THR A 243 3.25 7.93 -14.42
N ALA A 244 4.27 8.79 -14.26
CA ALA A 244 4.84 9.57 -15.37
C ALA A 244 5.48 8.68 -16.44
N LYS A 245 6.25 7.66 -16.04
CA LYS A 245 6.81 6.67 -16.96
C LYS A 245 5.73 5.88 -17.69
N ARG A 246 4.68 5.47 -16.98
CA ARG A 246 3.56 4.74 -17.57
C ARG A 246 2.77 5.61 -18.54
N LEU A 247 2.56 6.89 -18.22
CA LEU A 247 1.96 7.87 -19.12
C LEU A 247 2.75 7.98 -20.43
N LEU A 248 4.08 8.15 -20.36
CA LEU A 248 4.94 8.22 -21.55
C LEU A 248 4.76 6.97 -22.43
N GLN A 249 4.75 5.77 -21.83
CA GLN A 249 4.53 4.52 -22.56
C GLN A 249 3.14 4.42 -23.20
N LEU A 250 2.09 4.82 -22.48
CA LEU A 250 0.72 4.76 -22.98
C LEU A 250 0.49 5.78 -24.09
N ALA A 251 1.05 6.98 -23.97
CA ALA A 251 0.90 8.07 -24.92
C ALA A 251 1.43 7.75 -26.32
N GLU A 252 2.35 6.77 -26.47
CA GLU A 252 2.78 6.26 -27.78
C GLU A 252 1.60 5.74 -28.62
N LYS A 253 0.53 5.23 -27.99
CA LYS A 253 -0.71 4.84 -28.70
C LYS A 253 -1.36 6.04 -29.38
N MET A 254 -1.33 7.21 -28.74
CA MET A 254 -1.85 8.45 -29.31
C MET A 254 -0.98 9.00 -30.43
N VAL A 255 0.34 8.72 -30.41
CA VAL A 255 1.24 9.00 -31.54
C VAL A 255 0.85 8.14 -32.75
N GLY A 256 0.66 6.83 -32.54
CA GLY A 256 0.20 5.92 -33.61
C GLY A 256 -1.17 6.28 -34.20
N GLN A 257 -2.02 6.98 -33.43
CA GLN A 257 -3.32 7.50 -33.87
C GLN A 257 -3.23 8.89 -34.53
N GLY A 258 -2.05 9.52 -34.55
CA GLY A 258 -1.87 10.88 -35.07
C GLY A 258 -2.48 11.98 -34.20
N LEU A 259 -2.84 11.69 -32.94
CA LEU A 259 -3.32 12.68 -31.97
C LEU A 259 -2.16 13.47 -31.34
N LEU A 260 -1.06 12.78 -31.05
CA LEU A 260 0.22 13.37 -30.66
C LEU A 260 1.24 13.21 -31.79
N LYS A 261 2.18 14.14 -31.87
CA LYS A 261 3.30 14.10 -32.81
C LYS A 261 4.45 13.25 -32.27
N SER A 262 4.76 13.36 -30.99
CA SER A 262 5.81 12.62 -30.30
C SER A 262 5.61 12.63 -28.79
N VAL A 263 6.34 11.77 -28.10
CA VAL A 263 6.38 11.67 -26.63
C VAL A 263 7.85 11.58 -26.21
N SER A 264 8.29 12.44 -25.28
CA SER A 264 9.68 12.43 -24.82
C SER A 264 9.89 13.11 -23.48
N THR A 265 11.10 12.95 -22.93
CA THR A 265 11.60 13.76 -21.82
C THR A 265 12.59 14.79 -22.32
N ALA A 266 12.57 16.01 -21.79
CA ALA A 266 13.48 17.09 -22.17
C ALA A 266 13.76 18.04 -20.99
N ASN A 267 14.88 18.76 -21.07
CA ASN A 267 15.11 19.93 -20.22
C ASN A 267 14.35 21.12 -20.80
N LEU A 268 13.38 21.64 -20.04
CA LEU A 268 12.50 22.72 -20.47
C LEU A 268 12.82 23.96 -19.64
N THR A 269 13.10 25.09 -20.28
CA THR A 269 13.16 26.37 -19.56
C THR A 269 11.76 26.81 -19.14
N LEU A 270 11.68 27.74 -18.17
CA LEU A 270 10.40 28.33 -17.77
C LEU A 270 9.62 28.94 -18.94
N GLU A 271 10.32 29.60 -19.86
CA GLU A 271 9.72 30.20 -21.05
C GLU A 271 9.12 29.14 -21.97
N GLN A 272 9.87 28.09 -22.28
CA GLN A 272 9.40 26.97 -23.12
C GLN A 272 8.19 26.26 -22.50
N ALA A 273 8.23 26.06 -21.17
CA ALA A 273 7.17 25.41 -20.44
C ALA A 273 5.88 26.25 -20.39
N LYS A 274 6.01 27.58 -20.24
CA LYS A 274 4.87 28.51 -20.26
C LYS A 274 4.28 28.72 -21.66
N ASP A 275 5.04 28.45 -22.72
CA ASP A 275 4.54 28.50 -24.11
C ASP A 275 3.73 27.24 -24.50
N ALA A 276 3.61 26.25 -23.61
CA ALA A 276 2.84 25.04 -23.84
C ALA A 276 1.35 25.35 -24.13
N SER A 277 0.75 24.56 -25.01
CA SER A 277 -0.68 24.64 -25.33
C SER A 277 -1.56 24.03 -24.23
N GLU A 278 -1.07 22.98 -23.56
CA GLU A 278 -1.73 22.34 -22.44
C GLU A 278 -0.70 21.90 -21.40
N MET A 279 -1.10 21.85 -20.13
CA MET A 279 -0.25 21.45 -19.00
C MET A 279 -1.02 20.57 -18.02
N MET A 280 -0.32 19.68 -17.32
CA MET A 280 -0.90 18.85 -16.27
C MET A 280 0.12 18.40 -15.24
N TYR A 281 -0.36 18.15 -14.03
CA TYR A 281 0.35 17.30 -13.08
C TYR A 281 0.08 15.83 -13.35
N VAL A 282 1.06 14.98 -13.01
CA VAL A 282 1.01 13.53 -13.19
C VAL A 282 1.52 12.85 -11.91
N GLY A 283 0.69 12.02 -11.29
CA GLY A 283 1.09 11.29 -10.08
C GLY A 283 0.10 10.20 -9.67
N SER A 284 0.50 9.28 -8.79
CA SER A 284 -0.33 8.10 -8.50
C SER A 284 -1.69 8.42 -7.87
N GLY A 285 -1.72 9.33 -6.89
CA GLY A 285 -2.96 9.78 -6.25
C GLY A 285 -3.69 10.90 -7.01
N LEU A 286 -3.04 11.50 -8.00
CA LEU A 286 -3.58 12.52 -8.91
C LEU A 286 -3.14 12.15 -10.33
N PRO A 287 -3.75 11.11 -10.96
CA PRO A 287 -3.26 10.50 -12.20
C PRO A 287 -2.92 11.52 -13.28
N ILE A 288 -3.91 12.35 -13.62
CA ILE A 288 -3.76 13.58 -14.40
C ILE A 288 -4.60 14.66 -13.73
N LEU A 289 -4.00 15.82 -13.48
CA LEU A 289 -4.69 17.01 -13.01
C LEU A 289 -4.36 18.18 -13.97
N PRO A 290 -5.33 18.64 -14.78
CA PRO A 290 -5.09 19.71 -15.75
C PRO A 290 -4.67 21.03 -15.09
N ILE A 291 -3.74 21.75 -15.70
CA ILE A 291 -3.29 23.08 -15.27
C ILE A 291 -3.72 24.09 -16.33
N ILE A 292 -4.47 25.11 -15.93
CA ILE A 292 -5.03 26.13 -16.84
C ILE A 292 -4.44 27.53 -16.64
N MET A 293 -3.68 27.73 -15.57
CA MET A 293 -3.08 29.02 -15.25
C MET A 293 -1.78 28.81 -14.46
N TRP A 294 -0.73 29.53 -14.84
CA TRP A 294 0.56 29.53 -14.17
C TRP A 294 1.04 30.97 -13.93
N ASP A 295 1.30 31.34 -12.68
CA ASP A 295 1.74 32.68 -12.27
C ASP A 295 0.79 33.78 -12.76
N GLY A 296 -0.52 33.51 -12.66
CA GLY A 296 -1.57 34.42 -13.12
C GLY A 296 -1.75 34.52 -14.63
N GLN A 297 -0.92 33.84 -15.43
CA GLN A 297 -1.05 33.78 -16.89
C GLN A 297 -1.80 32.53 -17.33
N PRO A 298 -2.71 32.60 -18.32
CA PRO A 298 -3.37 31.43 -18.85
C PRO A 298 -2.38 30.49 -19.54
N VAL A 299 -2.56 29.18 -19.33
CA VAL A 299 -1.89 28.16 -20.15
C VAL A 299 -2.73 27.95 -21.40
N GLY A 300 -2.14 28.13 -22.59
CA GLY A 300 -2.88 28.13 -23.85
C GLY A 300 -4.06 29.10 -23.83
N GLU A 301 -5.29 28.60 -23.95
CA GLU A 301 -6.52 29.38 -23.89
C GLU A 301 -7.08 29.58 -22.47
N GLY A 302 -6.38 29.12 -21.42
CA GLY A 302 -6.86 29.16 -20.03
C GLY A 302 -7.98 28.17 -19.74
N LYS A 303 -8.10 27.11 -20.55
CA LYS A 303 -9.11 26.05 -20.45
C LYS A 303 -8.44 24.68 -20.46
N VAL A 304 -9.12 23.68 -19.91
CA VAL A 304 -8.66 22.29 -19.97
C VAL A 304 -8.64 21.84 -21.42
N GLY A 305 -7.48 21.39 -21.89
CA GLY A 305 -7.30 20.97 -23.27
C GLY A 305 -7.71 19.52 -23.54
N GLN A 306 -7.96 19.22 -24.82
CA GLN A 306 -8.52 17.93 -25.23
C GLN A 306 -7.49 16.80 -25.15
N LEU A 307 -6.21 17.09 -25.40
CA LEU A 307 -5.16 16.07 -25.34
C LEU A 307 -4.90 15.66 -23.88
N THR A 308 -4.96 16.61 -22.95
CA THR A 308 -4.91 16.36 -21.50
C THR A 308 -6.04 15.43 -21.05
N LEU A 309 -7.27 15.68 -21.51
CA LEU A 309 -8.41 14.83 -21.18
C LEU A 309 -8.28 13.43 -21.79
N ALA A 310 -7.83 13.33 -23.04
CA ALA A 310 -7.58 12.04 -23.68
C ALA A 310 -6.48 11.24 -22.96
N LEU A 311 -5.41 11.89 -22.52
CA LEU A 311 -4.36 11.27 -21.69
C LEU A 311 -4.89 10.86 -20.31
N SER A 312 -5.76 11.67 -19.71
CA SER A 312 -6.43 11.36 -18.44
C SER A 312 -7.31 10.12 -18.54
N ASP A 313 -8.11 10.02 -19.60
CA ASP A 313 -8.96 8.84 -19.87
C ASP A 313 -8.08 7.61 -20.15
N LEU A 314 -7.05 7.74 -21.00
CA LEU A 314 -6.12 6.64 -21.32
C LEU A 314 -5.41 6.08 -20.09
N LEU A 315 -4.87 6.94 -19.23
CA LEU A 315 -4.19 6.51 -18.01
C LEU A 315 -5.19 5.93 -17.00
N TRP A 316 -6.36 6.53 -16.86
CA TRP A 316 -7.38 6.04 -15.94
C TRP A 316 -7.87 4.66 -16.33
N ASP A 317 -8.15 4.43 -17.61
CA ASP A 317 -8.57 3.13 -18.14
C ASP A 317 -7.52 2.05 -17.87
N ASP A 318 -6.24 2.37 -18.05
CA ASP A 318 -5.13 1.47 -17.72
C ASP A 318 -5.06 1.16 -16.21
N MET A 319 -5.33 2.15 -15.36
CA MET A 319 -5.36 2.01 -13.91
C MET A 319 -6.52 1.13 -13.41
N VAL A 320 -7.70 1.22 -14.02
CA VAL A 320 -8.90 0.49 -13.58
C VAL A 320 -9.11 -0.86 -14.24
N ALA A 321 -8.44 -1.12 -15.38
CA ALA A 321 -8.57 -2.38 -16.13
C ALA A 321 -8.30 -3.63 -15.27
N GLY A 322 -7.43 -3.49 -14.26
CA GLY A 322 -6.97 -4.63 -13.44
C GLY A 322 -6.09 -5.57 -14.25
N PRO A 323 -5.70 -6.74 -13.70
CA PRO A 323 -5.11 -7.78 -14.50
C PRO A 323 -6.12 -8.19 -15.59
N GLU A 324 -5.68 -8.33 -16.85
CA GLU A 324 -6.41 -9.16 -17.82
C GLU A 324 -6.79 -10.43 -17.08
N THR A 325 -8.05 -10.87 -17.13
CA THR A 325 -8.54 -12.02 -16.37
C THR A 325 -7.65 -13.25 -16.63
N GLN A 326 -6.61 -13.41 -15.82
CA GLN A 326 -5.66 -14.51 -15.86
C GLN A 326 -6.26 -15.57 -14.95
N SER A 327 -6.67 -16.67 -15.59
CA SER A 327 -7.02 -18.02 -15.12
C SER A 327 -7.65 -18.22 -13.72
N GLU A 328 -8.54 -19.22 -13.62
CA GLU A 328 -9.04 -19.72 -12.33
C GLU A 328 -7.93 -20.05 -11.30
N GLU A 329 -6.69 -20.28 -11.72
CA GLU A 329 -5.55 -20.57 -10.84
C GLU A 329 -5.10 -19.35 -10.02
N ASP A 330 -5.18 -18.14 -10.56
CA ASP A 330 -4.82 -16.93 -9.81
C ASP A 330 -5.88 -16.60 -8.77
N GLU A 331 -7.18 -16.74 -9.09
CA GLU A 331 -8.24 -16.67 -8.07
C GLU A 331 -8.04 -17.75 -6.99
N LYS A 332 -7.73 -19.00 -7.36
CA LYS A 332 -7.41 -20.07 -6.40
C LYS A 332 -6.19 -19.71 -5.54
N TRP A 333 -5.17 -19.05 -6.09
CA TRP A 333 -4.02 -18.53 -5.34
C TRP A 333 -4.44 -17.43 -4.35
N TRP A 334 -5.30 -16.50 -4.77
CA TRP A 334 -5.88 -15.45 -3.91
C TRP A 334 -6.65 -16.05 -2.72
N TYR A 335 -7.49 -17.07 -2.96
CA TYR A 335 -8.24 -17.76 -1.90
C TYR A 335 -7.35 -18.59 -0.98
N ARG A 336 -6.37 -19.33 -1.51
CA ARG A 336 -5.45 -20.18 -0.72
C ARG A 336 -4.64 -19.36 0.29
N ASN A 337 -4.14 -18.18 -0.06
CA ASN A 337 -3.27 -17.40 0.82
C ASN A 337 -4.02 -16.58 1.89
N ILE A 338 -5.28 -16.21 1.66
CA ILE A 338 -6.12 -15.54 2.67
C ILE A 338 -6.49 -16.52 3.80
N LEU A 339 -6.72 -17.80 3.47
CA LEU A 339 -7.11 -18.82 4.45
C LEU A 339 -5.99 -19.22 5.42
N VAL A 340 -4.73 -19.12 4.99
CA VAL A 340 -3.56 -19.49 5.82
C VAL A 340 -3.15 -18.34 6.75
N GLY A 341 -3.46 -17.08 6.40
CA GLY A 341 -3.04 -15.89 7.16
C GLY A 341 -3.85 -15.54 8.43
N MET A 342 -4.93 -16.27 8.75
CA MET A 342 -5.80 -15.98 9.90
C MET A 342 -5.60 -16.88 11.14
N GLY A 343 -4.54 -17.69 11.17
CA GLY A 343 -4.24 -18.58 12.31
C GLY A 343 -3.50 -17.88 13.44
N GLY A 344 -4.20 -17.36 14.45
CA GLY A 344 -3.61 -16.98 15.73
C GLY A 344 -3.32 -18.22 16.59
N ILE A 345 -2.10 -18.35 17.10
CA ILE A 345 -1.74 -19.40 18.07
C ILE A 345 -2.28 -18.98 19.45
N GLY A 346 -3.31 -19.66 19.94
CA GLY A 346 -3.84 -19.48 21.29
C GLY A 346 -3.53 -20.68 22.18
N ASN A 347 -2.88 -20.45 23.33
CA ASN A 347 -2.73 -21.47 24.37
C ASN A 347 -3.99 -21.51 25.25
N LYS A 348 -4.71 -22.63 25.27
CA LYS A 348 -5.64 -22.92 26.37
C LYS A 348 -4.83 -23.46 27.56
N ARG A 349 -5.03 -22.86 28.73
CA ARG A 349 -4.47 -23.35 30.00
C ARG A 349 -5.06 -24.72 30.32
N GLY A 350 -4.18 -25.70 30.54
CA GLY A 350 -4.51 -26.93 31.27
C GLY A 350 -4.81 -28.17 30.42
N GLN A 351 -3.90 -28.56 29.53
CA GLN A 351 -3.53 -29.94 29.16
C GLN A 351 -2.48 -29.85 28.04
N GLY A 352 -1.52 -30.78 28.02
CA GLY A 352 -0.25 -30.68 27.28
C GLY A 352 -0.31 -30.77 25.75
N ASP A 353 -1.45 -30.49 25.12
CA ASP A 353 -1.64 -30.63 23.67
C ASP A 353 -1.68 -29.26 22.98
N ARG A 354 -0.81 -29.08 21.97
CA ARG A 354 -0.79 -27.89 21.12
C ARG A 354 -1.82 -28.05 20.01
N PHE A 355 -2.91 -27.29 20.06
CA PHE A 355 -3.89 -27.22 18.97
C PHE A 355 -3.65 -26.00 18.10
N LEU A 356 -3.61 -26.17 16.77
CA LEU A 356 -3.82 -25.06 15.85
C LEU A 356 -5.32 -24.90 15.60
N HIS A 357 -5.87 -23.75 15.97
CA HIS A 357 -7.23 -23.38 15.59
C HIS A 357 -7.21 -22.59 14.28
N PHE A 358 -7.91 -23.11 13.26
CA PHE A 358 -8.19 -22.37 12.04
C PHE A 358 -9.65 -21.92 12.06
N GLN A 359 -9.87 -20.61 11.90
CA GLN A 359 -11.21 -20.07 11.70
C GLN A 359 -11.35 -19.66 10.23
N VAL A 360 -12.17 -20.40 9.49
CA VAL A 360 -12.48 -20.10 8.09
C VAL A 360 -13.88 -19.50 8.02
N ASN A 361 -14.03 -18.32 7.39
CA ASN A 361 -15.30 -17.62 7.27
C ASN A 361 -15.76 -17.63 5.81
N PHE A 362 -16.70 -18.52 5.47
CA PHE A 362 -17.24 -18.66 4.12
C PHE A 362 -18.41 -17.68 3.92
N LYS A 363 -18.14 -16.42 3.55
CA LYS A 363 -19.20 -15.42 3.28
C LYS A 363 -19.28 -14.91 1.84
N SER A 364 -18.47 -15.41 0.90
CA SER A 364 -18.48 -14.91 -0.48
C SER A 364 -18.26 -15.97 -1.57
N LEU A 365 -18.72 -17.20 -1.37
CA LEU A 365 -18.71 -18.19 -2.45
C LEU A 365 -19.95 -18.01 -3.34
N THR A 366 -19.74 -17.60 -4.59
CA THR A 366 -20.79 -17.56 -5.64
C THR A 366 -20.95 -18.89 -6.38
N ARG A 367 -20.21 -19.94 -6.01
CA ARG A 367 -20.37 -21.32 -6.51
C ARG A 367 -20.07 -22.36 -5.43
N ASN A 368 -20.75 -23.52 -5.52
CA ASN A 368 -20.56 -24.67 -4.65
C ASN A 368 -19.11 -25.19 -4.77
N PHE A 369 -18.31 -25.01 -3.72
CA PHE A 369 -16.99 -25.62 -3.59
C PHE A 369 -17.04 -26.66 -2.48
N SER A 370 -16.53 -27.88 -2.73
CA SER A 370 -16.39 -28.86 -1.66
C SER A 370 -15.16 -28.52 -0.81
N ALA A 371 -15.31 -28.52 0.52
CA ALA A 371 -14.19 -28.27 1.45
C ALA A 371 -13.03 -29.26 1.26
N LYS A 372 -13.29 -30.43 0.66
CA LYS A 372 -12.33 -31.50 0.39
C LYS A 372 -11.34 -31.15 -0.73
N GLU A 373 -11.78 -30.39 -1.73
CA GLU A 373 -10.92 -29.95 -2.85
C GLU A 373 -10.00 -28.81 -2.42
N ALA A 374 -10.49 -27.88 -1.60
CA ALA A 374 -9.69 -26.77 -1.10
C ALA A 374 -8.50 -27.23 -0.22
N LEU A 375 -8.63 -28.35 0.49
CA LEU A 375 -7.63 -28.87 1.43
C LEU A 375 -6.64 -29.87 0.80
N LYS A 376 -7.04 -30.62 -0.24
CA LYS A 376 -6.16 -31.54 -0.98
C LYS A 376 -4.97 -30.84 -1.63
N ASP A 377 -5.15 -29.58 -1.97
CA ASP A 377 -4.21 -28.77 -2.72
C ASP A 377 -3.21 -27.97 -1.86
N VAL A 378 -3.32 -28.05 -0.53
CA VAL A 378 -2.45 -27.33 0.43
C VAL A 378 -1.11 -28.07 0.67
N GLY A 379 -0.82 -29.14 -0.10
CA GLY A 379 0.52 -29.71 -0.20
C GLY A 379 1.04 -30.45 1.04
N TYR A 380 0.19 -30.75 2.02
CA TYR A 380 0.54 -31.64 3.13
C TYR A 380 0.00 -33.04 2.84
N GLY A 381 0.87 -33.96 2.42
CA GLY A 381 0.57 -35.39 2.29
C GLY A 381 0.41 -36.07 3.66
N LEU A 382 -0.64 -35.70 4.40
CA LEU A 382 -1.00 -36.28 5.69
C LEU A 382 -2.46 -36.75 5.63
N GLU A 383 -2.73 -37.98 6.07
CA GLU A 383 -4.08 -38.49 6.25
C GLU A 383 -4.82 -37.62 7.27
N LEU A 384 -5.72 -36.77 6.78
CA LEU A 384 -6.58 -35.92 7.61
C LEU A 384 -7.73 -36.76 8.15
N GLY A 385 -7.71 -37.04 9.46
CA GLY A 385 -8.91 -37.41 10.20
C GLY A 385 -9.80 -36.18 10.37
N ILE A 386 -10.95 -36.14 9.67
CA ILE A 386 -11.93 -35.07 9.80
C ILE A 386 -13.00 -35.52 10.79
N SER A 387 -13.08 -34.89 11.95
CA SER A 387 -14.22 -35.02 12.86
C SER A 387 -15.11 -33.78 12.76
N THR A 388 -16.33 -33.94 12.27
CA THR A 388 -17.32 -32.86 12.20
C THR A 388 -18.08 -32.79 13.53
N VAL A 389 -17.99 -31.68 14.25
CA VAL A 389 -18.84 -31.41 15.41
C VAL A 389 -20.00 -30.53 14.98
N LEU A 390 -21.20 -31.10 14.86
CA LEU A 390 -22.45 -30.35 14.68
C LEU A 390 -22.86 -29.74 16.03
N LEU A 391 -22.79 -28.41 16.15
CA LEU A 391 -23.40 -27.70 17.28
C LEU A 391 -24.87 -27.44 16.96
N SER A 392 -25.78 -28.04 17.72
CA SER A 392 -27.19 -27.68 17.65
C SER A 392 -27.45 -26.30 18.29
N PRO A 393 -28.59 -25.64 17.98
CA PRO A 393 -28.91 -24.29 18.43
C PRO A 393 -28.96 -24.09 19.96
N THR A 394 -28.91 -25.16 20.76
CA THR A 394 -29.04 -25.11 22.22
C THR A 394 -27.75 -25.39 22.99
N GLY A 395 -26.58 -25.37 22.35
CA GLY A 395 -25.30 -25.16 23.04
C GLY A 395 -24.81 -26.27 23.98
N LYS A 396 -25.09 -27.55 23.71
CA LYS A 396 -24.38 -28.68 24.37
C LYS A 396 -23.70 -29.57 23.33
N PRO A 397 -22.41 -29.91 23.49
CA PRO A 397 -21.71 -30.80 22.58
C PRO A 397 -22.14 -32.26 22.83
N HIS A 398 -22.48 -32.98 21.76
CA HIS A 398 -22.50 -34.43 21.75
C HIS A 398 -21.31 -34.90 20.90
N GLU A 399 -20.42 -35.69 21.49
CA GLU A 399 -19.43 -36.47 20.74
C GLU A 399 -20.12 -37.68 20.14
N ALA A 400 -20.15 -37.78 18.82
CA ALA A 400 -20.40 -39.02 18.12
C ALA A 400 -19.23 -39.27 17.17
N ALA A 401 -18.48 -40.33 17.40
CA ALA A 401 -17.48 -40.82 16.47
C ALA A 401 -18.21 -41.57 15.34
N LEU A 402 -18.23 -40.99 14.13
CA LEU A 402 -18.69 -41.68 12.93
C LEU A 402 -17.48 -42.13 12.12
N ALA A 403 -17.52 -43.38 11.63
CA ALA A 403 -16.49 -43.93 10.77
C ALA A 403 -16.53 -43.24 9.38
N PRO A 404 -15.38 -43.12 8.68
CA PRO A 404 -15.28 -42.34 7.43
C PRO A 404 -16.11 -42.85 6.24
N SER A 405 -16.73 -44.03 6.34
CA SER A 405 -17.46 -44.69 5.25
C SER A 405 -18.92 -44.28 5.10
N ASP A 406 -19.53 -43.62 6.10
CA ASP A 406 -21.00 -43.51 6.18
C ASP A 406 -21.55 -42.11 5.86
N LEU A 407 -20.71 -41.21 5.33
CA LEU A 407 -21.14 -39.87 4.91
C LEU A 407 -21.47 -39.86 3.40
N LEU A 408 -22.75 -40.02 3.07
CA LEU A 408 -23.30 -39.65 1.76
C LEU A 408 -23.38 -38.11 1.68
N TRP A 409 -22.61 -37.51 0.78
CA TRP A 409 -22.41 -36.06 0.64
C TRP A 409 -23.30 -35.39 -0.43
N ASP A 410 -24.53 -35.86 -0.62
CA ASP A 410 -25.38 -35.36 -1.73
C ASP A 410 -26.53 -34.43 -1.34
N ASP A 411 -26.75 -34.10 -0.06
CA ASP A 411 -27.77 -33.12 0.32
C ASP A 411 -27.29 -32.17 1.42
N MET A 412 -26.64 -31.06 1.03
CA MET A 412 -26.56 -29.88 1.89
C MET A 412 -27.17 -28.68 1.18
N ALA A 413 -28.39 -28.35 1.59
CA ALA A 413 -29.21 -27.27 1.06
C ALA A 413 -28.55 -25.89 1.25
N THR A 414 -28.64 -25.07 0.21
CA THR A 414 -28.26 -23.66 0.18
C THR A 414 -29.17 -22.83 1.09
N GLY A 415 -28.64 -22.35 2.21
CA GLY A 415 -29.32 -21.43 3.13
C GLY A 415 -28.34 -20.43 3.78
N PRO A 416 -28.81 -19.26 4.25
CA PRO A 416 -27.97 -18.11 4.62
C PRO A 416 -27.27 -18.22 5.98
N GLU A 417 -27.15 -19.41 6.56
CA GLU A 417 -26.59 -19.59 7.89
C GLU A 417 -25.09 -19.91 7.87
N THR A 418 -24.33 -19.18 8.68
CA THR A 418 -22.89 -19.34 8.89
C THR A 418 -22.53 -20.77 9.31
N GLN A 419 -21.91 -21.55 8.42
CA GLN A 419 -21.35 -22.85 8.78
C GLN A 419 -19.94 -22.67 9.36
N ARG A 420 -19.68 -23.29 10.52
CA ARG A 420 -18.37 -23.32 11.18
C ARG A 420 -17.76 -24.71 11.03
N LEU A 421 -16.58 -24.80 10.42
CA LEU A 421 -15.80 -26.03 10.40
C LEU A 421 -14.71 -25.94 11.48
N CYS A 422 -14.69 -26.87 12.43
CA CYS A 422 -13.55 -27.06 13.34
C CYS A 422 -12.73 -28.25 12.83
N VAL A 423 -11.42 -28.05 12.70
CA VAL A 423 -10.47 -29.13 12.41
C VAL A 423 -9.49 -29.19 13.59
N SER A 424 -9.32 -30.37 14.16
CA SER A 424 -8.39 -30.63 15.27
C SER A 424 -7.29 -31.57 14.81
N TYR A 425 -6.04 -31.31 15.19
CA TYR A 425 -4.90 -32.19 14.93
C TYR A 425 -4.20 -32.57 16.23
N ALA A 426 -3.79 -33.82 16.36
CA ALA A 426 -2.94 -34.33 17.44
C ALA A 426 -1.57 -34.69 16.87
N GLN A 427 -0.50 -34.13 17.44
CA GLN A 427 0.87 -34.39 16.99
C GLN A 427 1.45 -35.56 17.78
N GLU A 428 1.30 -36.80 17.28
CA GLU A 428 2.05 -37.94 17.82
C GLU A 428 3.37 -38.16 17.08
N GLY A 429 4.42 -38.43 17.86
CA GLY A 429 5.79 -38.53 17.40
C GLY A 429 6.20 -39.89 16.84
N ILE A 430 7.31 -39.84 16.10
CA ILE A 430 8.26 -40.92 15.77
C ILE A 430 7.65 -42.17 15.13
N LEU A 431 7.91 -42.38 13.83
CA LEU A 431 8.21 -43.71 13.28
C LEU A 431 9.06 -43.63 12.00
N LYS A 432 9.96 -44.61 11.91
CA LYS A 432 11.15 -44.70 11.06
C LYS A 432 10.86 -44.79 9.56
N TRP A 433 11.71 -44.13 8.79
CA TRP A 433 11.84 -44.26 7.34
C TRP A 433 12.30 -45.68 6.94
N LYS A 434 11.50 -46.41 6.15
CA LYS A 434 11.95 -47.53 5.31
C LYS A 434 11.50 -47.22 3.88
N GLY A 435 12.47 -47.18 2.98
CA GLY A 435 12.36 -46.58 1.66
C GLY A 435 11.45 -47.30 0.66
N TRP A 436 11.33 -46.67 -0.50
CA TRP A 436 10.62 -47.17 -1.68
C TRP A 436 11.61 -47.64 -2.76
N ASN A 437 11.33 -48.80 -3.35
CA ASN A 437 11.66 -49.21 -4.73
C ASN A 437 11.10 -50.65 -4.94
N LYS A 438 10.52 -51.07 -6.06
CA LYS A 438 10.01 -50.44 -7.29
C LYS A 438 9.30 -51.55 -8.12
N ALA A 439 8.15 -51.21 -8.73
CA ALA A 439 7.59 -51.64 -10.04
C ALA A 439 7.36 -53.13 -10.47
N SER A 440 6.28 -53.28 -11.27
CA SER A 440 5.87 -54.38 -12.20
C SER A 440 5.57 -55.75 -11.57
N THR A 441 4.43 -56.42 -11.80
CA THR A 441 3.42 -56.47 -12.88
C THR A 441 2.05 -56.75 -12.27
#